data_AF-A0A9Q4T5H5-F1
#
_entry.id   AF-A0A9Q4T5H5-F1
#
_cell.length_a   1.000
_cell.length_b   1.000
_cell.length_c   1.000
_cell.angle_alpha   90.00
_cell.angle_beta   90.00
_cell.angle_gamma   90.00
#
_symmetry.space_group_name_H-M   'P 1'
#
loop_
_entity.id
_entity.type
_entity.pdbx_description
1 polymer ?
#
loop_
_entity_poly.entity_id
_entity_poly.type
_entity_poly.pdbx_seq_one_letter_code
_entity_poly.pdbx_strand_id
1 'polypeptide(L)'
;MTSIVPAAQDPFAASSDYYARKKSPDSIAITSEGVENVRSGKNTAVTKSKEEQAADLQNMLAQRRATLEKQATASVPGIVMHSEISDNFAGFAELSNLSGLDMGTLLSEALNAPDSSANTATSDMDLAMKQAKLNCIVSNYVPQENQAKAQTMVSDWLSKQSAGRDDEMKTMTKAFIDIAKQTGDMASVKQYENQLNQLDAGKHEPQTRRAETLAITSQTSTPSAWFAGFASKVNESQDPASVKQLEKAHIDALKSQWDLFLARAGNVNR
;
A
#
# COMPACT_ATOMS: atom_id res chain seq x y z
N MET A 1 35.51 25.55 -51.88
CA MET A 1 35.71 24.09 -51.95
C MET A 1 35.47 23.51 -50.58
N THR A 2 34.39 22.74 -50.48
CA THR A 2 34.01 21.91 -49.34
C THR A 2 34.94 20.70 -49.29
N SER A 3 35.40 20.31 -48.10
CA SER A 3 35.70 18.90 -47.83
C SER A 3 35.47 18.60 -46.35
N ILE A 4 34.53 17.69 -46.14
CA ILE A 4 34.06 17.10 -44.89
C ILE A 4 34.72 15.72 -44.82
N VAL A 5 35.32 15.35 -43.69
CA VAL A 5 35.46 13.95 -43.23
C VAL A 5 35.71 13.96 -41.70
N PRO A 6 35.46 12.86 -40.95
CA PRO A 6 34.17 12.54 -40.35
C PRO A 6 34.24 12.44 -38.81
N ALA A 7 33.11 12.63 -38.16
CA ALA A 7 32.95 12.34 -36.73
C ALA A 7 32.99 10.82 -36.50
N ALA A 8 33.82 10.41 -35.53
CA ALA A 8 33.94 9.04 -35.05
C ALA A 8 32.67 8.59 -34.32
N GLN A 9 32.45 7.28 -34.40
CA GLN A 9 31.24 6.54 -34.04
C GLN A 9 30.97 6.51 -32.53
N ASP A 10 29.71 6.75 -32.18
CA ASP A 10 29.09 6.43 -30.89
C ASP A 10 29.09 4.90 -30.63
N PRO A 11 29.45 4.44 -29.42
CA PRO A 11 29.39 3.04 -29.06
C PRO A 11 28.08 2.72 -28.32
N PHE A 12 26.91 2.96 -28.92
CA PHE A 12 25.63 2.42 -28.41
C PHE A 12 24.65 2.19 -29.56
N ALA A 13 24.97 1.23 -30.42
CA ALA A 13 23.99 0.59 -31.28
C ALA A 13 23.45 -0.67 -30.56
N ALA A 14 22.22 -0.60 -30.04
CA ALA A 14 21.26 -1.71 -30.05
C ALA A 14 19.91 -1.32 -29.43
N SER A 15 18.84 -1.57 -30.19
CA SER A 15 17.44 -1.73 -29.78
C SER A 15 16.62 -0.48 -29.45
N SER A 16 16.17 0.21 -30.50
CA SER A 16 15.00 1.10 -30.47
C SER A 16 13.86 0.47 -31.27
N ASP A 17 13.26 -0.61 -30.75
CA ASP A 17 12.07 -1.25 -31.33
C ASP A 17 10.77 -0.93 -30.58
N TYR A 18 10.73 0.18 -29.82
CA TYR A 18 9.52 0.57 -29.06
C TYR A 18 8.50 1.44 -29.84
N TYR A 19 8.77 1.80 -31.11
CA TYR A 19 7.88 2.67 -31.90
C TYR A 19 7.64 2.19 -33.35
N ALA A 20 7.37 0.90 -33.55
CA ALA A 20 6.78 0.45 -34.81
C ALA A 20 5.25 0.66 -34.78
N ARG A 21 4.76 1.83 -35.23
CA ARG A 21 3.32 2.01 -35.55
C ARG A 21 2.97 1.04 -36.69
N LYS A 22 2.07 0.08 -36.44
CA LYS A 22 1.40 -0.65 -37.51
C LYS A 22 0.62 0.34 -38.37
N LYS A 23 0.96 0.44 -39.66
CA LYS A 23 0.14 1.14 -40.67
C LYS A 23 -1.16 0.36 -40.85
N SER A 24 -2.28 0.98 -40.51
CA SER A 24 -3.61 0.53 -40.96
C SER A 24 -3.81 0.93 -42.44
N PRO A 25 -4.69 0.27 -43.21
CA PRO A 25 -4.99 0.68 -44.59
C PRO A 25 -5.82 1.98 -44.58
N ASP A 26 -5.33 3.03 -45.23
CA ASP A 26 -5.96 4.37 -45.33
C ASP A 26 -7.11 4.44 -46.36
N SER A 27 -7.90 3.38 -46.55
CA SER A 27 -9.05 3.45 -47.48
C SER A 27 -10.13 2.42 -47.17
N ILE A 28 -11.33 2.90 -46.83
CA ILE A 28 -12.57 2.10 -46.84
C ILE A 28 -13.22 2.35 -48.20
N ALA A 29 -13.45 1.28 -48.98
CA ALA A 29 -14.24 1.36 -50.20
C ALA A 29 -15.71 1.60 -49.82
N ILE A 30 -16.23 2.79 -50.10
CA ILE A 30 -17.64 3.11 -49.91
C ILE A 30 -18.38 2.71 -51.18
N THR A 31 -19.29 1.75 -51.09
CA THR A 31 -20.20 1.39 -52.19
C THR A 31 -21.19 2.54 -52.42
N SER A 32 -21.66 2.71 -53.65
CA SER A 32 -22.63 3.76 -54.04
C SER A 32 -23.89 3.79 -53.15
N GLU A 33 -24.29 2.62 -52.65
CA GLU A 33 -25.42 2.45 -51.72
C GLU A 33 -25.16 3.08 -50.33
N GLY A 34 -23.90 3.13 -49.88
CA GLY A 34 -23.50 3.77 -48.62
C GLY A 34 -23.59 5.31 -48.67
N VAL A 35 -23.42 5.91 -49.84
CA VAL A 35 -23.48 7.37 -50.02
C VAL A 35 -24.94 7.86 -50.04
N GLU A 36 -25.85 7.07 -50.63
CA GLU A 36 -27.27 7.42 -50.72
C GLU A 36 -28.01 7.34 -49.37
N ASN A 37 -27.60 6.40 -48.51
CA ASN A 37 -28.18 6.26 -47.17
C ASN A 37 -27.84 7.42 -46.23
N VAL A 38 -26.62 7.99 -46.34
CA VAL A 38 -26.21 9.18 -45.58
C VAL A 38 -26.93 10.43 -46.08
N ARG A 39 -27.13 10.56 -47.40
CA ARG A 39 -27.82 11.71 -48.01
C ARG A 39 -29.33 11.74 -47.72
N SER A 40 -29.92 10.58 -47.39
CA SER A 40 -31.35 10.42 -47.13
C SER A 40 -31.74 10.54 -45.64
N GLY A 41 -30.78 10.76 -44.73
CA GLY A 41 -31.05 10.92 -43.30
C GLY A 41 -31.60 9.67 -42.60
N LYS A 42 -31.46 8.47 -43.19
CA LYS A 42 -31.84 7.21 -42.53
C LYS A 42 -30.66 6.65 -41.73
N ASN A 43 -30.61 7.00 -40.44
CA ASN A 43 -29.80 6.26 -39.47
C ASN A 43 -30.47 4.92 -39.16
N THR A 44 -30.07 3.83 -39.81
CA THR A 44 -30.31 2.48 -39.29
C THR A 44 -29.25 2.14 -38.23
N ALA A 45 -29.38 2.76 -37.06
CA ALA A 45 -28.68 2.29 -35.89
C ALA A 45 -29.31 0.96 -35.46
N VAL A 46 -28.60 -0.15 -35.66
CA VAL A 46 -28.94 -1.44 -35.05
C VAL A 46 -28.91 -1.22 -33.54
N THR A 47 -30.10 -1.13 -32.94
CA THR A 47 -30.23 -0.88 -31.50
C THR A 47 -30.12 -2.24 -30.80
N LYS A 48 -28.92 -2.57 -30.30
CA LYS A 48 -28.69 -3.81 -29.51
C LYS A 48 -29.64 -3.85 -28.31
N SER A 49 -30.14 -5.04 -27.98
CA SER A 49 -31.00 -5.28 -26.81
C SER A 49 -30.28 -4.88 -25.51
N LYS A 50 -31.03 -4.44 -24.48
CA LYS A 50 -30.46 -4.13 -23.15
C LYS A 50 -29.70 -5.31 -22.54
N GLU A 51 -30.14 -6.54 -22.83
CA GLU A 51 -29.47 -7.77 -22.38
C GLU A 51 -28.15 -8.01 -23.11
N GLU A 52 -28.09 -7.73 -24.42
CA GLU A 52 -26.84 -7.83 -25.19
C GLU A 52 -25.84 -6.74 -24.79
N GLN A 53 -26.33 -5.55 -24.44
CA GLN A 53 -25.48 -4.47 -23.91
C GLN A 53 -24.95 -4.81 -22.50
N ALA A 54 -25.76 -5.44 -21.65
CA ALA A 54 -25.33 -5.89 -20.33
C ALA A 54 -24.30 -7.04 -20.43
N ALA A 55 -24.52 -8.00 -21.33
CA ALA A 55 -23.59 -9.11 -21.57
C ALA A 55 -22.27 -8.62 -22.19
N ASP A 56 -22.31 -7.69 -23.16
CA ASP A 56 -21.11 -7.07 -23.74
C ASP A 56 -20.33 -6.27 -22.68
N LEU A 57 -21.02 -5.54 -21.80
CA LEU A 57 -20.40 -4.80 -20.70
C LEU A 57 -19.74 -5.76 -19.70
N GLN A 58 -20.41 -6.85 -19.34
CA GLN A 58 -19.88 -7.84 -18.41
C GLN A 58 -18.68 -8.59 -19.01
N ASN A 59 -18.71 -8.92 -20.30
CA ASN A 59 -17.56 -9.49 -21.02
C ASN A 59 -16.40 -8.51 -21.11
N MET A 60 -16.66 -7.23 -21.37
CA MET A 60 -15.63 -6.19 -21.41
C MET A 60 -14.99 -5.99 -20.03
N LEU A 61 -15.77 -6.03 -18.95
CA LEU A 61 -15.26 -5.97 -17.58
C LEU A 61 -14.45 -7.22 -17.21
N ALA A 62 -14.90 -8.42 -17.59
CA ALA A 62 -14.15 -9.66 -17.39
C ALA A 62 -12.83 -9.68 -18.17
N GLN A 63 -12.82 -9.20 -19.42
CA GLN A 63 -11.60 -9.05 -20.21
C GLN A 63 -10.64 -8.02 -19.62
N ARG A 64 -11.16 -6.90 -19.09
CA ARG A 64 -10.36 -5.92 -18.36
C ARG A 64 -9.74 -6.54 -17.10
N ARG A 65 -10.51 -7.29 -16.31
CA ARG A 65 -10.01 -8.00 -15.12
C ARG A 65 -8.91 -9.00 -15.47
N ALA A 66 -9.12 -9.84 -16.48
CA ALA A 66 -8.11 -10.79 -16.94
C ALA A 66 -6.84 -10.10 -17.50
N THR A 67 -6.98 -8.92 -18.09
CA THR A 67 -5.84 -8.11 -18.57
C THR A 67 -5.08 -7.49 -17.40
N LEU A 68 -5.79 -6.98 -16.39
CA LEU A 68 -5.21 -6.44 -15.17
C LEU A 68 -4.53 -7.52 -14.32
N GLU A 69 -5.09 -8.72 -14.23
CA GLU A 69 -4.45 -9.87 -13.57
C GLU A 69 -3.16 -10.27 -14.29
N LYS A 70 -3.18 -10.33 -15.62
CA LYS A 70 -1.95 -10.56 -16.41
C LYS A 70 -0.91 -9.45 -16.22
N GLN A 71 -1.34 -8.20 -16.07
CA GLN A 71 -0.48 -7.05 -15.77
C GLN A 71 0.00 -7.03 -14.30
N ALA A 72 -0.75 -7.62 -13.36
CA ALA A 72 -0.31 -7.78 -11.97
C ALA A 72 0.80 -8.84 -11.85
N THR A 73 0.76 -9.88 -12.70
CA THR A 73 1.85 -10.89 -12.79
C THR A 73 3.06 -10.44 -13.62
N ALA A 74 2.91 -9.47 -14.51
CA ALA A 74 4.00 -8.95 -15.33
C ALA A 74 4.37 -7.56 -14.84
N SER A 75 5.45 -7.41 -14.07
CA SER A 75 5.90 -6.14 -13.50
C SER A 75 5.89 -4.99 -14.51
N VAL A 76 4.81 -4.19 -14.53
CA VAL A 76 4.70 -2.96 -15.31
C VAL A 76 5.10 -1.78 -14.42
N PRO A 77 6.02 -0.91 -14.86
CA PRO A 77 6.31 0.35 -14.18
C PRO A 77 5.04 1.21 -14.11
N GLY A 78 4.54 1.48 -12.90
CA GLY A 78 3.40 2.38 -12.67
C GLY A 78 2.17 1.76 -12.00
N ILE A 79 2.07 0.42 -11.94
CA ILE A 79 1.24 -0.26 -10.94
C ILE A 79 2.19 -0.70 -9.85
N VAL A 80 2.37 0.14 -8.83
CA VAL A 80 3.07 -0.25 -7.62
C VAL A 80 2.12 -1.19 -6.87
N MET A 81 2.12 -2.48 -7.23
CA MET A 81 2.02 -3.50 -6.20
C MET A 81 3.21 -3.19 -5.29
N HIS A 82 2.95 -2.58 -4.14
CA HIS A 82 3.99 -2.22 -3.18
C HIS A 82 4.88 -3.45 -3.00
N SER A 83 6.20 -3.32 -3.15
CA SER A 83 7.13 -4.41 -2.84
C SER A 83 6.81 -5.00 -1.46
N GLU A 84 6.32 -4.17 -0.54
CA GLU A 84 5.78 -4.57 0.75
C GLU A 84 4.67 -5.64 0.68
N ILE A 85 3.74 -5.55 -0.27
CA ILE A 85 2.68 -6.57 -0.47
C ILE A 85 3.29 -7.85 -1.03
N SER A 86 4.12 -7.76 -2.08
CA SER A 86 4.74 -8.95 -2.68
C SER A 86 5.68 -9.66 -1.71
N ASP A 87 6.40 -8.93 -0.88
CA ASP A 87 7.45 -9.45 -0.01
C ASP A 87 6.91 -10.03 1.30
N ASN A 88 5.69 -9.65 1.70
CA ASN A 88 5.12 -10.03 2.99
C ASN A 88 3.75 -10.72 2.92
N PHE A 89 3.01 -10.53 1.83
CA PHE A 89 1.66 -11.07 1.66
C PHE A 89 1.53 -11.88 0.35
N ALA A 90 2.64 -12.38 -0.19
CA ALA A 90 2.61 -13.41 -1.23
C ALA A 90 1.82 -14.63 -0.75
N GLY A 91 0.86 -15.07 -1.56
CA GLY A 91 -0.04 -16.18 -1.22
C GLY A 91 -1.24 -15.80 -0.33
N PHE A 92 -1.35 -14.55 0.13
CA PHE A 92 -2.50 -14.13 0.96
C PHE A 92 -3.84 -14.25 0.22
N ALA A 93 -3.83 -14.00 -1.09
CA ALA A 93 -5.01 -14.20 -1.94
C ALA A 93 -5.44 -15.68 -2.01
N GLU A 94 -4.49 -16.62 -2.05
CA GLU A 94 -4.74 -18.07 -2.09
C GLU A 94 -5.36 -18.59 -0.78
N LEU A 95 -5.14 -17.86 0.32
CA LEU A 95 -5.76 -18.14 1.60
C LEU A 95 -7.20 -17.61 1.69
N SER A 96 -7.64 -16.79 0.73
CA SER A 96 -8.92 -16.06 0.78
C SER A 96 -9.91 -16.48 -0.29
N ASN A 97 -11.15 -15.99 -0.19
CA ASN A 97 -12.16 -16.16 -1.24
C ASN A 97 -12.13 -15.06 -2.31
N LEU A 98 -11.15 -14.15 -2.27
CA LEU A 98 -11.07 -13.00 -3.17
C LEU A 98 -10.16 -13.27 -4.37
N SER A 99 -10.40 -12.54 -5.46
CA SER A 99 -9.43 -12.50 -6.57
C SER A 99 -8.12 -11.86 -6.10
N GLY A 100 -7.01 -12.15 -6.79
CA GLY A 100 -5.71 -11.55 -6.47
C GLY A 100 -5.73 -10.02 -6.61
N LEU A 101 -6.50 -9.47 -7.55
CA LEU A 101 -6.67 -8.04 -7.75
C LEU A 101 -7.43 -7.39 -6.58
N ASP A 102 -8.54 -8.01 -6.18
CA ASP A 102 -9.38 -7.54 -5.08
C ASP A 102 -8.62 -7.59 -3.74
N MET A 103 -7.92 -8.69 -3.49
CA MET A 103 -7.07 -8.83 -2.30
C MET A 103 -5.93 -7.82 -2.32
N GLY A 104 -5.23 -7.65 -3.45
CA GLY A 104 -4.16 -6.67 -3.57
C GLY A 104 -4.64 -5.23 -3.32
N THR A 105 -5.85 -4.90 -3.77
CA THR A 105 -6.47 -3.59 -3.53
C THR A 105 -6.77 -3.39 -2.03
N LEU A 106 -7.32 -4.40 -1.36
CA LEU A 106 -7.58 -4.32 0.09
C LEU A 106 -6.30 -4.25 0.91
N LEU A 107 -5.27 -5.01 0.55
CA LEU A 107 -3.98 -4.97 1.22
C LEU A 107 -3.31 -3.59 1.04
N SER A 108 -3.36 -3.02 -0.17
CA SER A 108 -2.85 -1.66 -0.41
C SER A 108 -3.58 -0.62 0.45
N GLU A 109 -4.91 -0.71 0.56
CA GLU A 109 -5.68 0.18 1.43
C GLU A 109 -5.38 -0.04 2.92
N ALA A 110 -5.21 -1.30 3.32
CA ALA A 110 -4.91 -1.68 4.70
C ALA A 110 -3.55 -1.16 5.16
N LEU A 111 -2.55 -1.21 4.27
CA LEU A 111 -1.19 -0.76 4.55
C LEU A 111 -1.03 0.76 4.46
N ASN A 112 -2.04 1.47 3.97
CA ASN A 112 -2.01 2.92 3.87
C ASN A 112 -2.27 3.57 5.24
N ALA A 113 -1.68 4.74 5.48
CA ALA A 113 -1.83 5.55 6.69
C ALA A 113 -2.12 7.02 6.32
N PRO A 114 -2.66 7.86 7.22
CA PRO A 114 -2.78 9.28 6.97
C PRO A 114 -1.41 9.94 6.72
N ASP A 115 -1.32 10.85 5.76
CA ASP A 115 -0.08 11.58 5.43
C ASP A 115 0.44 12.47 6.57
N SER A 116 -0.34 12.65 7.64
CA SER A 116 -0.10 13.57 8.74
C SER A 116 0.66 12.96 9.93
N SER A 117 1.30 11.80 9.76
CA SER A 117 2.13 11.23 10.83
C SER A 117 3.35 12.10 11.10
N ALA A 118 3.41 12.68 12.30
CA ALA A 118 4.38 13.73 12.64
C ALA A 118 5.35 13.33 13.76
N ASN A 119 5.03 12.30 14.55
CA ASN A 119 5.87 11.86 15.66
C ASN A 119 5.80 10.34 15.87
N THR A 120 6.56 9.84 16.85
CA THR A 120 6.60 8.41 17.17
C THR A 120 5.23 7.87 17.59
N ALA A 121 4.44 8.63 18.35
CA ALA A 121 3.12 8.20 18.80
C ALA A 121 2.13 8.04 17.63
N THR A 122 2.08 9.00 16.70
CA THR A 122 1.25 8.88 15.49
C THR A 122 1.71 7.72 14.62
N SER A 123 3.03 7.52 14.49
CA SER A 123 3.59 6.41 13.73
C SER A 123 3.28 5.04 14.35
N ASP A 124 3.20 4.95 15.68
CA ASP A 124 2.78 3.73 16.39
C ASP A 124 1.27 3.48 16.25
N MET A 125 0.44 4.53 16.28
CA MET A 125 -0.99 4.43 15.97
C MET A 125 -1.25 4.00 14.53
N ASP A 126 -0.48 4.51 13.57
CA ASP A 126 -0.52 4.07 12.17
C ASP A 126 -0.29 2.57 12.05
N LEU A 127 0.76 2.06 12.71
CA LEU A 127 1.09 0.64 12.69
C LEU A 127 -0.02 -0.21 13.34
N ALA A 128 -0.57 0.24 14.46
CA ALA A 128 -1.71 -0.39 15.12
C ALA A 128 -2.96 -0.41 14.23
N MET A 129 -3.22 0.67 13.48
CA MET A 129 -4.35 0.73 12.55
C MET A 129 -4.14 -0.14 11.31
N LYS A 130 -2.92 -0.24 10.78
CA LYS A 130 -2.60 -1.22 9.73
C LYS A 130 -2.86 -2.64 10.21
N GLN A 131 -2.44 -2.99 11.44
CA GLN A 131 -2.76 -4.27 12.07
C GLN A 131 -4.29 -4.50 12.15
N ALA A 132 -5.06 -3.50 12.59
CA ALA A 132 -6.52 -3.59 12.68
C ALA A 132 -7.17 -3.88 11.32
N LYS A 133 -6.76 -3.17 10.26
CA LYS A 133 -7.28 -3.37 8.90
C LYS A 133 -6.89 -4.73 8.34
N LEU A 134 -5.65 -5.17 8.53
CA LEU A 134 -5.21 -6.50 8.12
C LEU A 134 -6.00 -7.61 8.84
N ASN A 135 -6.20 -7.48 10.15
CA ASN A 135 -7.04 -8.41 10.93
C ASN A 135 -8.49 -8.40 10.46
N CYS A 136 -9.03 -7.24 10.09
CA CYS A 136 -10.36 -7.11 9.48
C CYS A 136 -10.44 -7.89 8.15
N ILE A 137 -9.42 -7.80 7.29
CA ILE A 137 -9.36 -8.57 6.04
C ILE A 137 -9.39 -10.07 6.36
N VAL A 138 -8.56 -10.53 7.29
CA VAL A 138 -8.54 -11.95 7.69
C VAL A 138 -9.91 -12.40 8.19
N SER A 139 -10.55 -11.63 9.07
CA SER A 139 -11.82 -12.02 9.67
C SER A 139 -12.98 -12.11 8.65
N ASN A 140 -12.97 -11.27 7.62
CA ASN A 140 -14.10 -11.13 6.70
C ASN A 140 -13.93 -11.87 5.37
N TYR A 141 -12.69 -12.12 4.92
CA TYR A 141 -12.42 -12.64 3.57
C TYR A 141 -11.59 -13.92 3.54
N VAL A 142 -10.98 -14.32 4.66
CA VAL A 142 -10.24 -15.57 4.79
C VAL A 142 -11.12 -16.63 5.45
N PRO A 143 -11.38 -17.78 4.79
CA PRO A 143 -12.07 -18.92 5.38
C PRO A 143 -11.43 -19.38 6.69
N GLN A 144 -12.25 -19.88 7.62
CA GLN A 144 -11.84 -20.20 8.99
C GLN A 144 -10.62 -21.16 9.04
N GLU A 145 -10.57 -22.13 8.13
CA GLU A 145 -9.47 -23.09 7.98
C GLU A 145 -8.11 -22.45 7.62
N ASN A 146 -8.13 -21.26 7.02
CA ASN A 146 -6.94 -20.53 6.59
C ASN A 146 -6.63 -19.31 7.48
N GLN A 147 -7.54 -18.93 8.40
CA GLN A 147 -7.38 -17.73 9.22
C GLN A 147 -6.10 -17.76 10.06
N ALA A 148 -5.74 -18.91 10.64
CA ALA A 148 -4.51 -19.03 11.43
C ALA A 148 -3.26 -18.72 10.59
N LYS A 149 -3.19 -19.21 9.35
CA LYS A 149 -2.06 -18.94 8.44
C LYS A 149 -1.99 -17.47 8.04
N ALA A 150 -3.14 -16.87 7.72
CA ALA A 150 -3.22 -15.46 7.36
C ALA A 150 -2.86 -14.56 8.56
N GLN A 151 -3.28 -14.93 9.78
CA GLN A 151 -2.87 -14.25 11.02
C GLN A 151 -1.36 -14.34 11.25
N THR A 152 -0.73 -15.49 10.96
CA THR A 152 0.74 -15.61 11.00
C THR A 152 1.41 -14.63 10.04
N MET A 153 0.93 -14.50 8.79
CA MET A 153 1.47 -13.52 7.84
C MET A 153 1.37 -12.08 8.36
N VAL A 154 0.24 -11.71 8.96
CA VAL A 154 0.05 -10.39 9.58
C VAL A 154 1.01 -10.19 10.77
N SER A 155 1.16 -11.20 11.62
CA SER A 155 2.07 -11.16 12.78
C SER A 155 3.54 -11.05 12.37
N ASP A 156 3.95 -11.76 11.34
CA ASP A 156 5.31 -11.73 10.80
C ASP A 156 5.62 -10.36 10.19
N TRP A 157 4.69 -9.81 9.39
CA TRP A 157 4.82 -8.46 8.87
C TRP A 157 4.92 -7.43 10.01
N LEU A 158 4.04 -7.50 11.01
CA LEU A 158 4.04 -6.57 12.14
C LEU A 158 5.36 -6.63 12.94
N SER A 159 5.89 -7.84 13.11
CA SER A 159 7.16 -8.10 13.77
C SER A 159 8.32 -7.51 12.97
N LYS A 160 8.34 -7.65 11.63
CA LYS A 160 9.33 -7.00 10.76
C LYS A 160 9.26 -5.48 10.84
N GLN A 161 8.07 -4.88 10.80
CA GLN A 161 7.89 -3.43 10.93
C GLN A 161 8.40 -2.91 12.27
N SER A 162 8.13 -3.65 13.35
CA SER A 162 8.60 -3.28 14.69
C SER A 162 10.12 -3.43 14.82
N ALA A 163 10.68 -4.52 14.31
CA ALA A 163 12.12 -4.75 14.31
C ALA A 163 12.88 -3.69 13.49
N GLY A 164 12.36 -3.30 12.31
CA GLY A 164 12.99 -2.27 11.48
C GLY A 164 13.13 -0.93 12.20
N ARG A 165 12.08 -0.47 12.89
CA ARG A 165 12.13 0.76 13.71
C ARG A 165 13.11 0.63 14.88
N ASP A 166 13.21 -0.55 15.47
CA ASP A 166 14.15 -0.80 16.58
C ASP A 166 15.60 -0.80 16.08
N ASP A 167 15.85 -1.35 14.90
CA ASP A 167 17.17 -1.38 14.26
C ASP A 167 17.65 0.02 13.86
N GLU A 168 16.75 0.89 13.38
CA GLU A 168 17.05 2.31 13.15
C GLU A 168 17.50 3.00 14.45
N MET A 169 16.75 2.80 15.54
CA MET A 169 17.08 3.37 16.84
C MET A 169 18.41 2.83 17.39
N LYS A 170 18.66 1.52 17.27
CA LYS A 170 19.94 0.91 17.63
C LYS A 170 21.10 1.47 16.82
N THR A 171 20.90 1.68 15.52
CA THR A 171 21.91 2.24 14.62
C THR A 171 22.25 3.67 15.02
N MET A 172 21.24 4.50 15.31
CA MET A 172 21.43 5.86 15.79
C MET A 172 22.14 5.89 17.15
N THR A 173 21.74 5.05 18.11
CA THR A 173 22.39 4.95 19.42
C THR A 173 23.86 4.53 19.30
N LYS A 174 24.19 3.58 18.40
CA LYS A 174 25.59 3.20 18.13
C LYS A 174 26.40 4.37 17.57
N ALA A 175 25.83 5.14 16.65
CA ALA A 175 26.49 6.34 16.12
C ALA A 175 26.76 7.38 17.23
N PHE A 176 25.83 7.57 18.17
CA PHE A 176 26.05 8.47 19.31
C PHE A 176 27.13 7.95 20.29
N ILE A 177 27.24 6.64 20.49
CA ILE A 177 28.35 6.04 21.24
C ILE A 177 29.69 6.37 20.57
N ASP A 178 29.79 6.20 19.25
CA ASP A 178 31.02 6.45 18.51
C ASP A 178 31.42 7.93 18.54
N ILE A 179 30.46 8.85 18.39
CA ILE A 179 30.69 10.30 18.54
C ILE A 179 31.18 10.62 19.95
N ALA A 180 30.52 10.09 21.00
CA ALA A 180 30.91 10.34 22.39
C ALA A 180 32.33 9.80 22.70
N LYS A 181 32.70 8.64 22.13
CA LYS A 181 34.08 8.12 22.21
C LYS A 181 35.08 9.04 21.53
N GLN A 182 34.75 9.56 20.35
CA GLN A 182 35.62 10.49 19.61
C GLN A 182 35.83 11.83 20.32
N THR A 183 34.80 12.33 21.03
CA THR A 183 34.87 13.59 21.78
C THR A 183 35.42 13.43 23.21
N GLY A 184 35.65 12.19 23.66
CA GLY A 184 36.11 11.89 25.02
C GLY A 184 35.02 12.02 26.10
N ASP A 185 33.74 12.12 25.71
CA ASP A 185 32.62 12.23 26.64
C ASP A 185 32.19 10.85 27.17
N MET A 186 32.94 10.37 28.16
CA MET A 186 32.69 9.06 28.78
C MET A 186 31.38 8.97 29.57
N ALA A 187 30.78 10.11 29.95
CA ALA A 187 29.47 10.11 30.61
C ALA A 187 28.38 9.76 29.59
N SER A 188 28.41 10.41 28.42
CA SER A 188 27.52 10.11 27.30
C SER A 188 27.71 8.68 26.78
N VAL A 189 28.94 8.16 26.71
CA VAL A 189 29.18 6.75 26.33
C VAL A 189 28.39 5.79 27.21
N LYS A 190 28.50 5.91 28.55
CA LYS A 190 27.78 5.04 29.50
C LYS A 190 26.27 5.16 29.34
N GLN A 191 25.76 6.37 29.12
CA GLN A 191 24.34 6.61 28.92
C GLN A 191 23.83 5.90 27.66
N TYR A 192 24.51 6.07 26.52
CA TYR A 192 24.11 5.47 25.26
C TYR A 192 24.30 3.94 25.25
N GLU A 193 25.33 3.41 25.91
CA GLU A 193 25.48 1.96 26.10
C GLU A 193 24.33 1.38 26.92
N ASN A 194 23.89 2.07 27.98
CA ASN A 194 22.70 1.66 28.72
C ASN A 194 21.43 1.71 27.87
N GLN A 195 21.24 2.74 27.04
CA GLN A 195 20.12 2.80 26.09
C GLN A 195 20.17 1.64 25.08
N LEU A 196 21.36 1.32 24.54
CA LEU A 196 21.53 0.19 23.63
C LEU A 196 21.17 -1.14 24.30
N ASN A 197 21.59 -1.35 25.54
CA ASN A 197 21.20 -2.54 26.31
C ASN A 197 19.68 -2.63 26.54
N GLN A 198 19.01 -1.50 26.77
CA GLN A 198 17.54 -1.47 26.89
C GLN A 198 16.87 -1.80 25.54
N LEU A 199 17.42 -1.28 24.43
CA LEU A 199 16.95 -1.56 23.07
C LEU A 199 17.09 -3.05 22.71
N ASP A 200 18.23 -3.65 23.05
CA ASP A 200 18.49 -5.07 22.82
C ASP A 200 17.60 -5.97 23.67
N ALA A 201 17.22 -5.52 24.87
CA ALA A 201 16.29 -6.22 25.74
C ALA A 201 14.80 -6.00 25.38
N GLY A 202 14.48 -5.15 24.40
CA GLY A 202 13.08 -4.79 24.09
C GLY A 202 12.39 -3.93 25.16
N LYS A 203 13.17 -3.29 26.03
CA LYS A 203 12.69 -2.55 27.22
C LYS A 203 12.86 -1.04 27.10
N HIS A 204 13.31 -0.55 25.95
CA HIS A 204 13.40 0.88 25.73
C HIS A 204 11.99 1.49 25.65
N GLU A 205 11.83 2.73 26.10
CA GLU A 205 10.51 3.36 26.26
C GLU A 205 9.69 3.41 24.94
N PRO A 206 10.24 3.83 23.78
CA PRO A 206 9.60 3.67 22.47
C PRO A 206 9.17 2.24 22.10
N GLN A 207 9.90 1.19 22.51
CA GLN A 207 9.51 -0.20 22.23
C GLN A 207 8.29 -0.58 23.08
N THR A 208 8.31 -0.21 24.37
CA THR A 208 7.22 -0.46 25.30
C THR A 208 5.95 0.28 24.86
N ARG A 209 6.06 1.57 24.54
CA ARG A 209 4.93 2.38 24.03
C ARG A 209 4.31 1.81 22.76
N ARG A 210 5.15 1.36 21.81
CA ARG A 210 4.66 0.73 20.58
C ARG A 210 3.94 -0.57 20.86
N ALA A 211 4.51 -1.44 21.69
CA ALA A 211 3.87 -2.70 22.08
C ALA A 211 2.51 -2.46 22.76
N GLU A 212 2.41 -1.47 23.65
CA GLU A 212 1.15 -1.07 24.28
C GLU A 212 0.14 -0.51 23.28
N THR A 213 0.60 0.27 22.29
CA THR A 213 -0.25 0.84 21.24
C THR A 213 -0.77 -0.24 20.30
N LEU A 214 0.07 -1.20 19.91
CA LEU A 214 -0.33 -2.37 19.13
C LEU A 214 -1.31 -3.27 19.90
N ALA A 215 -1.15 -3.38 21.23
CA ALA A 215 -2.05 -4.17 22.05
C ALA A 215 -3.51 -3.68 21.95
N ILE A 216 -3.74 -2.38 21.75
CA ILE A 216 -5.06 -1.76 21.61
C ILE A 216 -5.85 -2.39 20.46
N THR A 217 -5.21 -2.62 19.31
CA THR A 217 -5.87 -3.17 18.10
C THR A 217 -5.66 -4.67 17.92
N SER A 218 -4.78 -5.29 18.70
CA SER A 218 -4.60 -6.75 18.73
C SER A 218 -5.79 -7.49 19.34
N GLN A 219 -6.51 -6.85 20.26
CA GLN A 219 -7.70 -7.42 20.89
C GLN A 219 -8.91 -7.14 19.99
N THR A 220 -9.80 -8.13 19.85
CA THR A 220 -11.04 -8.12 19.02
C THR A 220 -12.11 -7.12 19.50
N SER A 221 -11.68 -6.05 20.15
CA SER A 221 -12.46 -4.90 20.53
C SER A 221 -12.95 -4.15 19.29
N THR A 222 -14.07 -3.44 19.41
CA THR A 222 -14.64 -2.66 18.30
C THR A 222 -13.77 -1.43 17.99
N PRO A 223 -13.85 -0.85 16.76
CA PRO A 223 -13.13 0.38 16.42
C PRO A 223 -13.29 1.52 17.42
N SER A 224 -14.48 1.67 18.02
CA SER A 224 -14.73 2.63 19.10
C SER A 224 -13.82 2.45 20.32
N ALA A 225 -13.53 1.21 20.71
CA ALA A 225 -12.63 0.91 21.82
C ALA A 225 -11.17 1.19 21.43
N TRP A 226 -10.78 0.93 20.18
CA TRP A 226 -9.43 1.25 19.69
C TRP A 226 -9.16 2.76 19.75
N PHE A 227 -10.07 3.56 19.19
CA PHE A 227 -9.91 5.01 19.19
C PHE A 227 -9.99 5.62 20.60
N ALA A 228 -10.79 5.05 21.50
CA ALA A 228 -10.79 5.42 22.91
C ALA A 228 -9.45 5.08 23.58
N GLY A 229 -8.87 3.92 23.27
CA GLY A 229 -7.55 3.51 23.75
C GLY A 229 -6.45 4.47 23.30
N PHE A 230 -6.42 4.84 22.01
CA PHE A 230 -5.48 5.84 21.50
C PHE A 230 -5.66 7.19 22.19
N ALA A 231 -6.90 7.65 22.36
CA ALA A 231 -7.17 8.90 23.05
C ALA A 231 -6.72 8.86 24.52
N SER A 232 -6.85 7.72 25.22
CA SER A 232 -6.35 7.54 26.58
C SER A 232 -4.84 7.70 26.62
N LYS A 233 -4.10 7.03 25.72
CA LYS A 233 -2.63 7.15 25.63
C LYS A 233 -2.17 8.59 25.41
N VAL A 234 -2.82 9.33 24.50
CA VAL A 234 -2.51 10.74 24.26
C VAL A 234 -2.78 11.61 25.48
N ASN A 235 -3.86 11.35 26.21
CA ASN A 235 -4.20 12.12 27.39
C ASN A 235 -3.21 11.86 28.55
N GLU A 236 -2.80 10.60 28.73
CA GLU A 236 -1.87 10.13 29.76
C GLU A 236 -0.41 10.52 29.49
N SER A 237 -0.04 10.84 28.24
CA SER A 237 1.34 11.21 27.89
C SER A 237 1.79 12.48 28.62
N GLN A 238 3.09 12.68 28.78
CA GLN A 238 3.67 13.92 29.34
C GLN A 238 3.96 14.96 28.25
N ASP A 239 3.45 14.76 27.04
CA ASP A 239 3.76 15.62 25.90
C ASP A 239 3.12 17.01 26.04
N PRO A 240 3.73 18.05 25.44
CA PRO A 240 3.14 19.38 25.39
C PRO A 240 1.74 19.39 24.78
N ALA A 241 0.90 20.34 25.20
CA ALA A 241 -0.48 20.45 24.71
C ALA A 241 -0.60 20.52 23.19
N SER A 242 0.35 21.17 22.52
CA SER A 242 0.43 21.25 21.05
C SER A 242 0.66 19.88 20.41
N VAL A 243 1.51 19.05 21.00
CA VAL A 243 1.78 17.67 20.53
C VAL A 243 0.54 16.80 20.72
N LYS A 244 -0.08 16.86 21.91
CA LYS A 244 -1.34 16.15 22.17
C LYS A 244 -2.46 16.54 21.21
N GLN A 245 -2.52 17.81 20.79
CA GLN A 245 -3.49 18.28 19.81
C GLN A 245 -3.25 17.66 18.42
N LEU A 246 -1.98 17.57 17.99
CA LEU A 246 -1.61 16.91 16.74
C LEU A 246 -1.99 15.42 16.77
N GLU A 247 -1.70 14.72 17.87
CA GLU A 247 -2.04 13.31 18.03
C GLU A 247 -3.56 13.08 18.03
N LYS A 248 -4.34 13.97 18.67
CA LYS A 248 -5.81 13.91 18.61
C LYS A 248 -6.35 14.12 17.20
N ALA A 249 -5.82 15.11 16.47
CA ALA A 249 -6.18 15.32 15.07
C ALA A 249 -5.82 14.10 14.20
N HIS A 250 -4.69 13.45 14.48
CA HIS A 250 -4.29 12.24 13.80
C HIS A 250 -5.24 11.07 14.11
N ILE A 251 -5.72 10.91 15.35
CA ILE A 251 -6.76 9.93 15.70
C ILE A 251 -8.03 10.15 14.86
N ASP A 252 -8.45 11.40 14.64
CA ASP A 252 -9.63 11.70 13.81
C ASP A 252 -9.39 11.41 12.31
N ALA A 253 -8.16 11.60 11.83
CA ALA A 253 -7.77 11.16 10.49
C ALA A 253 -7.82 9.63 10.36
N LEU A 254 -7.35 8.89 11.37
CA LEU A 254 -7.41 7.42 11.40
C LEU A 254 -8.86 6.91 11.42
N LYS A 255 -9.77 7.57 12.14
CA LYS A 255 -11.21 7.25 12.07
C LYS A 255 -11.76 7.40 10.66
N SER A 256 -11.49 8.53 10.02
CA SER A 256 -11.95 8.80 8.66
C SER A 256 -11.40 7.76 7.67
N GLN A 257 -10.12 7.39 7.82
CA GLN A 257 -9.48 6.39 6.99
C GLN A 257 -10.03 4.97 7.23
N TRP A 258 -10.38 4.65 8.47
CA TRP A 258 -11.05 3.38 8.79
C TRP A 258 -12.42 3.28 8.11
N ASP A 259 -13.22 4.35 8.13
CA ASP A 259 -14.53 4.38 7.47
C ASP A 259 -14.39 4.23 5.94
N LEU A 260 -13.40 4.89 5.34
CA LEU A 260 -13.07 4.73 3.92
C LEU A 260 -12.64 3.30 3.59
N PHE A 261 -11.82 2.69 4.44
CA PHE A 261 -11.41 1.29 4.29
C PHE A 261 -12.63 0.35 4.35
N LEU A 262 -13.53 0.53 5.32
CA LEU A 262 -14.76 -0.29 5.41
C LEU A 262 -15.68 -0.11 4.19
N ALA A 263 -15.83 1.12 3.69
CA ALA A 263 -16.60 1.37 2.48
C ALA A 263 -16.03 0.65 1.26
N ARG A 264 -14.70 0.63 1.12
CA ARG A 264 -14.00 -0.10 0.06
C ARG A 264 -14.13 -1.61 0.25
N ALA A 265 -13.89 -2.12 1.45
CA ALA A 265 -14.04 -3.53 1.81
C ALA A 265 -15.45 -4.05 1.48
N GLY A 266 -16.49 -3.29 1.82
CA GLY A 266 -17.88 -3.64 1.51
C GLY A 266 -18.19 -3.73 0.00
N ASN A 267 -17.41 -3.06 -0.85
CA ASN A 267 -17.60 -3.09 -2.31
C ASN A 267 -16.92 -4.27 -3.01
N VAL A 268 -15.99 -4.95 -2.36
CA VAL A 268 -15.25 -6.08 -2.95
C VAL A 268 -16.10 -7.37 -3.01
N ASN A 269 -17.19 -7.43 -2.24
CA ASN A 269 -18.14 -8.55 -2.24
C ASN A 269 -19.35 -8.36 -3.22
N ARG A 270 -19.34 -7.34 -4.09
CA ARG A 270 -20.40 -7.06 -5.07
C ARG A 270 -19.90 -7.26 -6.51
#